data_AF-A0A7C4C6L1-F1
#
_entry.id   AF-A0A7C4C6L1-F1
#
_cell.length_a   1.000
_cell.length_b   1.000
_cell.length_c   1.000
_cell.angle_alpha   90.00
_cell.angle_beta   90.00
_cell.angle_gamma   90.00
#
_symmetry.space_group_name_H-M   'P 1'
#
loop_
_entity.id
_entity.type
_entity.pdbx_description
1 polymer ?
#
loop_
_entity_poly.entity_id
_entity_poly.type
_entity_poly.pdbx_seq_one_letter_code
_entity_poly.pdbx_strand_id
1 'polypeptide(L)'
;MKNKLCGKCRKYIAHPLFPYIGCCIEKDEITISIKEECSNFSGLEIEEVKRIYENGLIFYCIKCMEPLYTLEDYLKHVDHNPVLEVLIDDQLLEEVRSG
;
A
#
# COMPACT_ATOMS: atom_id res chain seq x y z
N MET A 1 8.92 -18.57 -3.82
CA MET A 1 8.35 -18.16 -2.52
C MET A 1 8.01 -16.69 -2.64
N LYS A 2 6.72 -16.31 -2.59
CA LYS A 2 6.33 -14.89 -2.70
C LYS A 2 6.75 -14.20 -1.40
N ASN A 3 7.74 -13.31 -1.47
CA ASN A 3 8.28 -12.61 -0.29
C ASN A 3 7.13 -11.88 0.45
N LYS A 4 6.87 -12.27 1.70
CA LYS A 4 5.79 -11.75 2.57
C LYS A 4 6.16 -10.38 3.15
N LEU A 5 6.51 -9.47 2.26
CA LEU A 5 7.04 -8.14 2.58
C LEU A 5 5.93 -7.24 3.14
N CYS A 6 6.23 -6.48 4.20
CA CYS A 6 5.32 -5.45 4.72
C CYS A 6 4.79 -4.52 3.60
N GLY A 7 5.64 -4.08 2.67
CA GLY A 7 5.24 -3.23 1.54
C GLY A 7 4.23 -3.87 0.56
N LYS A 8 4.02 -5.19 0.63
CA LYS A 8 3.00 -5.91 -0.16
C LYS A 8 1.78 -6.31 0.66
N CYS A 9 1.76 -5.96 1.94
CA CYS A 9 0.71 -6.33 2.87
C CYS A 9 -0.37 -5.24 2.87
N ARG A 10 -1.65 -5.64 2.71
CA ARG A 10 -2.77 -4.69 2.77
C ARG A 10 -2.90 -3.95 4.11
N LYS A 11 -2.31 -4.51 5.16
CA LYS A 11 -2.33 -3.96 6.53
C LYS A 11 -1.19 -2.97 6.78
N TYR A 12 -0.42 -2.62 5.75
CA TYR A 12 0.75 -1.78 5.86
C TYR A 12 0.53 -0.46 5.11
N ILE A 13 0.64 0.65 5.84
CA ILE A 13 0.58 2.00 5.28
C ILE A 13 2.00 2.52 5.22
N ALA A 14 2.56 2.65 4.02
CA ALA A 14 3.89 3.21 3.84
C ALA A 14 3.87 4.74 4.04
N HIS A 15 4.96 5.29 4.56
CA HIS A 15 5.15 6.74 4.60
C HIS A 15 5.33 7.26 3.16
N PRO A 16 4.65 8.35 2.76
CA PRO A 16 4.60 8.80 1.37
C PRO A 16 5.98 9.16 0.78
N LEU A 17 6.88 9.70 1.62
CA LEU A 17 8.23 10.08 1.20
C LEU A 17 9.30 9.01 1.49
N PHE A 18 9.02 8.07 2.39
CA PHE A 18 10.03 7.16 2.93
C PHE A 18 9.45 5.73 2.95
N PRO A 19 9.46 5.00 1.83
CA PRO A 19 8.77 3.69 1.71
C PRO A 19 9.22 2.61 2.69
N TYR A 20 10.44 2.73 3.19
CA TYR A 20 10.97 1.82 4.20
C TYR A 20 10.41 2.10 5.61
N ILE A 21 9.78 3.26 5.80
CA ILE A 21 9.02 3.64 6.98
C ILE A 21 7.54 3.42 6.68
N GLY A 22 6.80 2.86 7.63
CA GLY A 22 5.35 2.73 7.53
C GLY A 22 4.75 2.17 8.80
N CYS A 23 3.44 2.04 8.84
CA CYS A 23 2.70 1.54 9.99
C CYS A 23 1.97 0.25 9.64
N CYS A 24 2.07 -0.76 10.52
CA CYS A 24 1.21 -1.93 10.46
C CYS A 24 -0.06 -1.69 11.26
N ILE A 25 -1.21 -1.55 10.58
CA ILE A 25 -2.51 -1.22 11.19
C ILE A 25 -2.93 -2.27 12.23
N GLU A 26 -2.62 -3.55 12.00
CA GLU A 26 -2.98 -4.63 12.93
C GLU A 26 -2.20 -4.57 14.24
N LYS A 27 -0.97 -4.08 14.21
CA LYS A 27 -0.09 -4.01 15.39
C LYS A 27 -0.03 -2.63 16.01
N ASP A 28 -0.52 -1.62 15.30
CA ASP A 28 -0.31 -0.19 15.61
C ASP A 28 1.18 0.15 15.82
N GLU A 29 2.05 -0.50 15.04
CA GLU A 29 3.50 -0.37 15.15
C GLU A 29 4.09 0.30 13.90
N ILE A 30 4.93 1.31 14.13
CA ILE A 30 5.77 1.89 13.08
C ILE A 30 6.94 0.94 12.80
N THR A 31 7.11 0.55 11.55
CA THR A 31 8.29 -0.18 11.09
C THR A 31 9.18 0.74 10.26
N ILE A 32 10.46 0.80 10.61
CA ILE A 32 11.49 1.60 9.90
C ILE A 32 12.22 0.73 8.84
N SER A 33 11.78 -0.53 8.66
CA SER A 33 12.25 -1.42 7.61
C SER A 33 11.13 -2.38 7.16
N ILE A 34 11.12 -2.70 5.86
CA ILE A 34 10.23 -3.72 5.30
C ILE A 34 10.69 -5.07 5.83
N LYS A 35 9.92 -5.68 6.73
CA LYS A 35 10.18 -7.04 7.22
C LYS A 35 9.76 -8.06 6.15
N GLU A 36 10.63 -9.04 5.89
CA GLU A 36 10.42 -10.04 4.83
C GLU A 36 9.52 -11.22 5.25
N GLU A 37 9.38 -11.44 6.56
CA GLU A 37 8.60 -12.54 7.13
C GLU A 37 7.56 -12.03 8.13
N CYS A 38 6.28 -12.10 7.72
CA CYS A 38 5.14 -11.83 8.58
C CYS A 38 4.15 -12.99 8.51
N SER A 39 3.87 -13.64 9.64
CA SER A 39 2.89 -14.72 9.73
C SER A 39 1.47 -14.25 9.40
N ASN A 40 1.16 -12.97 9.66
CA ASN A 40 -0.14 -12.35 9.42
C ASN A 40 -0.19 -11.58 8.09
N PHE A 41 0.79 -11.81 7.21
CA PHE A 41 0.82 -11.22 5.89
C PHE A 41 -0.46 -11.55 5.12
N SER A 42 -1.09 -10.49 4.63
CA SER A 42 -2.20 -10.59 3.68
C SER A 42 -1.84 -9.73 2.49
N GLY A 43 -1.59 -10.37 1.35
CA GLY A 43 -1.33 -9.67 0.10
C GLY A 43 -2.56 -8.87 -0.35
N LEU A 44 -2.31 -7.90 -1.24
CA LEU A 44 -3.37 -7.25 -2.02
C LEU A 44 -3.74 -8.16 -3.19
N GLU A 45 -5.00 -8.58 -3.25
CA GLU A 45 -5.56 -9.29 -4.40
C GLU A 45 -5.92 -8.30 -5.52
N ILE A 46 -5.92 -8.75 -6.78
CA ILE A 46 -6.21 -7.89 -7.94
C ILE A 46 -7.61 -7.26 -7.84
N GLU A 47 -8.57 -7.99 -7.29
CA GLU A 47 -9.93 -7.50 -7.06
C GLU A 47 -9.97 -6.36 -6.04
N GLU A 48 -9.11 -6.39 -5.02
CA GLU A 48 -8.98 -5.28 -4.05
C GLU A 48 -8.34 -4.06 -4.71
N VAL A 49 -7.30 -4.26 -5.53
CA VAL A 49 -6.67 -3.17 -6.31
C VAL A 49 -7.69 -2.50 -7.23
N LYS A 50 -8.55 -3.28 -7.91
CA LYS A 50 -9.67 -2.73 -8.68
C LYS A 50 -10.57 -1.84 -7.85
N ARG A 51 -11.00 -2.33 -6.68
CA ARG A 51 -11.87 -1.55 -5.78
C ARG A 51 -11.22 -0.25 -5.32
N ILE A 52 -9.91 -0.25 -5.07
CA ILE A 52 -9.18 0.97 -4.69
C ILE A 52 -9.30 2.02 -5.80
N TYR A 53 -9.06 1.63 -7.05
CA TYR A 53 -9.24 2.52 -8.20
C TYR A 53 -10.69 2.99 -8.39
N GLU A 54 -11.67 2.09 -8.21
CA GLU A 54 -13.10 2.43 -8.26
C GLU A 54 -13.52 3.43 -7.18
N ASN A 55 -12.83 3.44 -6.02
CA ASN A 55 -13.02 4.42 -4.95
C ASN A 55 -12.23 5.72 -5.16
N GLY A 56 -11.58 5.90 -6.31
CA GLY A 56 -10.84 7.13 -6.65
C GLY A 56 -9.46 7.26 -5.99
N LEU A 57 -8.98 6.21 -5.31
CA LEU A 57 -7.63 6.15 -4.78
C LEU A 57 -6.65 5.67 -5.85
N ILE A 58 -5.38 6.07 -5.73
CA ILE A 58 -4.34 5.71 -6.69
C ILE A 58 -3.14 5.08 -5.98
N PHE A 59 -2.35 4.32 -6.73
CA PHE A 59 -1.06 3.82 -6.24
C PHE A 59 0.05 4.73 -6.73
N TYR A 60 1.17 4.77 -6.02
CA TYR A 60 2.37 5.49 -6.42
C TYR A 60 3.56 4.53 -6.53
N CYS A 61 4.26 4.59 -7.67
CA CYS A 61 5.46 3.81 -7.90
C CYS A 61 6.68 4.63 -7.49
N ILE A 62 7.26 4.34 -6.33
CA ILE A 62 8.39 5.12 -5.82
C ILE A 62 9.66 4.92 -6.65
N LYS A 63 9.82 3.73 -7.24
CA LYS A 63 10.96 3.42 -8.11
C LYS A 63 10.93 4.24 -9.41
N CYS A 64 9.75 4.47 -9.97
CA CYS A 64 9.56 5.28 -11.19
C CYS A 64 9.29 6.76 -10.89
N MET A 65 8.98 7.09 -9.63
CA MET A 65 8.54 8.41 -9.18
C MET A 65 7.30 8.91 -9.94
N GLU A 66 6.31 8.03 -10.11
CA GLU A 66 5.07 8.37 -10.81
C GLU A 66 3.83 7.77 -10.16
N PRO A 67 2.70 8.49 -10.17
CA PRO A 67 1.39 7.95 -9.81
C PRO A 67 0.91 6.96 -10.88
N LEU A 68 0.25 5.90 -10.43
CA LEU A 68 -0.34 4.84 -11.24
C LEU A 68 -1.85 5.02 -11.21
N TYR A 69 -2.41 5.61 -12.26
CA TYR A 69 -3.82 5.99 -12.31
C TYR A 69 -4.77 4.85 -12.69
N THR A 70 -4.26 3.75 -13.25
CA THR A 70 -5.08 2.64 -13.74
C THR A 70 -4.57 1.29 -13.23
N LEU A 71 -5.46 0.29 -13.22
CA LEU A 71 -5.07 -1.09 -12.94
C LEU A 71 -4.01 -1.61 -13.92
N GLU A 72 -4.08 -1.24 -15.20
CA GLU A 72 -3.06 -1.64 -16.18
C GLU A 72 -1.69 -1.05 -15.84
N ASP A 73 -1.64 0.20 -15.38
CA ASP A 73 -0.39 0.83 -14.96
C ASP A 73 0.13 0.20 -13.66
N TYR A 74 -0.75 -0.13 -12.72
CA TYR A 74 -0.38 -0.93 -11.54
C TYR A 74 0.25 -2.26 -11.91
N LEU A 75 -0.37 -3.02 -12.83
CA LEU A 75 0.12 -4.35 -13.21
C LEU A 75 1.49 -4.31 -13.88
N LYS A 76 1.79 -3.26 -14.67
CA LYS A 76 3.14 -3.03 -15.24
C LYS A 76 4.19 -2.75 -14.17
N HIS A 77 3.77 -2.26 -13.01
CA HIS A 77 4.64 -1.81 -11.92
C HIS A 77 4.58 -2.70 -10.68
N VAL A 78 3.85 -3.83 -10.71
CA VAL A 78 3.62 -4.68 -9.53
C VAL A 78 4.92 -5.16 -8.88
N ASP A 79 5.96 -5.40 -9.69
CA ASP A 79 7.29 -5.82 -9.23
C ASP A 79 8.11 -4.66 -8.61
N HIS A 80 7.67 -3.42 -8.78
CA HIS A 80 8.27 -2.22 -8.17
C HIS A 80 7.72 -1.94 -6.77
N ASN A 81 6.78 -2.76 -6.28
CA ASN A 81 6.07 -2.58 -5.01
C ASN A 81 5.38 -1.21 -4.92
N PRO A 82 4.41 -0.91 -5.80
CA PRO A 82 3.66 0.34 -5.71
C PRO A 82 2.99 0.44 -4.35
N VAL A 83 3.06 1.63 -3.75
CA VAL A 83 2.41 1.90 -2.46
C VAL A 83 1.07 2.55 -2.71
N LEU A 84 0.09 2.29 -1.85
CA LEU A 84 -1.16 3.03 -1.91
C LEU A 84 -0.86 4.49 -1.55
N GLU A 85 -1.04 5.39 -2.52
CA GLU A 85 -1.03 6.81 -2.25
C GLU A 85 -2.44 7.15 -1.78
N VAL A 86 -2.60 7.10 -0.46
CA VAL A 86 -3.72 7.79 0.16
C VAL A 86 -3.42 9.26 -0.08
N LEU A 87 -4.07 9.88 -1.07
CA LEU A 87 -4.18 11.34 -1.12
C LEU A 87 -4.64 11.74 0.28
N ILE A 88 -3.74 12.29 1.07
CA ILE A 88 -4.02 12.73 2.44
C ILE A 88 -4.86 13.99 2.28
N ASP A 89 -6.13 13.81 1.98
CA ASP A 89 -7.15 14.71 2.45
C ASP A 89 -7.41 14.27 3.88
N ASP A 90 -7.06 15.12 4.85
CA ASP A 90 -7.14 14.82 6.29
C ASP A 90 -8.53 14.30 6.74
N GLN A 91 -9.55 14.42 5.89
CA GLN A 91 -10.91 13.92 6.11
C GLN A 91 -11.09 12.40 5.87
N LEU A 92 -10.33 11.76 4.99
CA LEU A 92 -10.59 10.35 4.61
C LEU A 92 -10.07 9.33 5.64
N LEU A 93 -9.11 9.74 6.48
CA LEU A 93 -8.57 8.93 7.57
C LEU A 93 -9.59 8.67 8.69
N GLU A 94 -10.60 9.52 8.84
CA GLU A 94 -11.66 9.32 9.83
C GLU A 94 -12.68 8.27 9.38
N GLU A 95 -12.93 8.11 8.08
CA GLU A 95 -13.93 7.15 7.59
C GLU A 95 -13.44 5.69 7.65
N VAL A 96 -12.17 5.44 7.34
CA VAL A 96 -11.58 4.09 7.41
C VAL A 96 -11.44 3.60 8.86
N ARG A 97 -11.35 4.52 9.83
CA ARG A 97 -11.32 4.18 11.27
C ARG A 97 -12.71 3.99 11.89
N SER A 98 -13.77 4.39 11.20
CA SER A 98 -15.14 4.38 11.73
C SER A 98 -16.05 3.32 11.09
N GLY A 99 -15.53 2.48 10.19
CA GLY A 99 -16.26 1.43 9.48
C GLY A 99 -15.90 0.01 9.92
#